data_AF-A0A352LY17-F1
#
_entry.id   AF-A0A352LY17-F1
#
_cell.length_a   1.000
_cell.length_b   1.000
_cell.length_c   1.000
_cell.angle_alpha   90.00
_cell.angle_beta   90.00
_cell.angle_gamma   90.00
#
_symmetry.space_group_name_H-M   'P 1'
#
loop_
_entity.id
_entity.type
_entity.pdbx_description
1 polymer ?
#
loop_
_entity_poly.entity_id
_entity_poly.type
_entity_poly.pdbx_seq_one_letter_code
_entity_poly.pdbx_strand_id
1 'polypeptide(L)'
;MEENEKCPKCGSPLGLVEETRTGRKLQRCSTAGPYDPRSKPTGCTYVKWLPVEPEQLDEKCPKCGNPLVMATTRFGKKMKKCSTGGWDKEARKATGCDFVEWIGGTTEKLDEKCPECGNLLVLYTTANGKRMKKCSTAGWDAAARKATGCTYIEWLK
;
A
#
# COMPACT_ATOMS: atom_id res chain seq x y z
N MET A 1 -2.60 -24.38 -18.93
CA MET A 1 -1.19 -24.82 -18.91
C MET A 1 -0.64 -24.44 -17.56
N GLU A 2 -0.45 -25.42 -16.68
CA GLU A 2 0.25 -25.21 -15.40
C GLU A 2 1.72 -24.97 -15.70
N GLU A 3 2.14 -23.70 -15.76
CA GLU A 3 3.56 -23.39 -15.66
C GLU A 3 3.99 -23.81 -14.26
N ASN A 4 4.54 -25.02 -14.17
CA ASN A 4 5.16 -25.57 -12.98
C ASN A 4 6.46 -24.78 -12.72
N GLU A 5 6.29 -23.54 -12.27
CA GLU A 5 7.37 -22.64 -11.96
C GLU A 5 8.21 -23.24 -10.85
N LYS A 6 9.49 -23.43 -11.14
CA LYS A 6 10.44 -23.99 -10.20
C LYS A 6 10.87 -22.90 -9.23
N CYS A 7 11.05 -23.28 -7.97
CA CYS A 7 11.63 -22.42 -6.96
C CYS A 7 13.08 -22.05 -7.35
N PRO A 8 13.43 -20.76 -7.46
CA PRO A 8 14.78 -20.33 -7.83
C PRO A 8 15.82 -20.59 -6.72
N LYS A 9 15.40 -20.96 -5.50
CA LYS A 9 16.31 -21.28 -4.40
C LYS A 9 16.70 -22.76 -4.32
N CYS A 10 15.80 -23.67 -4.63
CA CYS A 10 16.03 -25.11 -4.45
C CYS A 10 15.63 -25.98 -5.66
N GLY A 11 15.08 -25.39 -6.72
CA GLY A 11 14.69 -26.11 -7.94
C GLY A 11 13.41 -26.96 -7.83
N SER A 12 12.87 -27.16 -6.62
CA SER A 12 11.60 -27.86 -6.38
C SER A 12 10.40 -27.07 -6.96
N PRO A 13 9.28 -27.73 -7.31
CA PRO A 13 8.10 -27.05 -7.82
C PRO A 13 7.51 -26.08 -6.78
N LEU A 14 6.81 -25.03 -7.24
CA LEU A 14 5.98 -24.22 -6.37
C LEU A 14 4.70 -24.98 -5.99
N GLY A 15 4.22 -24.74 -4.78
CA GLY A 15 2.95 -25.25 -4.29
C GLY A 15 1.75 -24.47 -4.85
N LEU A 16 0.58 -24.79 -4.30
CA LEU A 16 -0.68 -24.15 -4.67
C LEU A 16 -0.70 -22.66 -4.32
N VAL A 17 -1.56 -21.92 -5.01
CA VAL A 17 -1.80 -20.50 -4.71
C VAL A 17 -2.60 -20.39 -3.42
N GLU A 18 -1.98 -19.81 -2.40
CA GLU A 18 -2.60 -19.48 -1.12
C GLU A 18 -3.01 -18.01 -1.08
N GLU A 19 -4.13 -17.70 -0.42
CA GLU A 19 -4.56 -16.33 -0.16
C GLU A 19 -4.34 -15.97 1.31
N THR A 20 -3.72 -14.82 1.55
CA THR A 20 -3.55 -14.27 2.89
C THR A 20 -4.84 -13.65 3.42
N ARG A 21 -4.95 -13.45 4.74
CA ARG A 21 -6.05 -12.67 5.36
C ARG A 21 -6.28 -11.30 4.72
N THR A 22 -5.25 -10.71 4.12
CA THR A 22 -5.31 -9.42 3.42
C THR A 22 -5.74 -9.53 1.95
N GLY A 23 -6.16 -10.72 1.47
CA GLY A 23 -6.56 -10.96 0.07
C GLY A 23 -5.40 -11.06 -0.92
N ARG A 24 -4.14 -11.08 -0.44
CA ARG A 24 -2.96 -11.19 -1.32
C ARG A 24 -2.66 -12.65 -1.61
N LYS A 25 -2.45 -12.97 -2.88
CA LYS A 25 -2.14 -14.32 -3.38
C LYS A 25 -0.64 -14.58 -3.42
N LEU A 26 -0.22 -15.75 -2.98
CA LEU A 26 1.18 -16.18 -2.97
C LEU A 26 1.31 -17.68 -3.25
N GLN A 27 2.49 -18.10 -3.69
CA GLN A 27 2.88 -19.50 -3.79
C GLN A 27 4.14 -19.74 -2.98
N ARG A 28 4.13 -20.78 -2.16
CA ARG A 28 5.32 -21.24 -1.42
C ARG A 28 6.03 -22.32 -2.21
N CYS A 29 7.28 -22.57 -1.89
CA CYS A 29 7.94 -23.78 -2.40
C CYS A 29 7.22 -25.03 -1.87
N SER A 30 7.12 -26.10 -2.67
CA SER A 30 6.52 -27.37 -2.25
C SER A 30 7.23 -28.02 -1.06
N THR A 31 8.51 -27.70 -0.85
CA THR A 31 9.31 -28.15 0.30
C THR A 31 9.28 -27.19 1.49
N ALA A 32 8.47 -26.12 1.42
CA ALA A 32 8.25 -25.24 2.56
C ALA A 32 7.40 -25.96 3.61
N GLY A 33 7.82 -25.90 4.86
CA GLY A 33 7.01 -26.32 5.99
C GLY A 33 5.81 -25.40 6.22
N PRO A 34 4.88 -25.80 7.10
CA PRO A 34 3.71 -24.99 7.43
C PRO A 34 4.13 -23.62 7.96
N TYR A 35 3.40 -22.58 7.56
CA TYR A 35 3.65 -21.23 8.03
C TYR A 35 3.04 -21.04 9.44
N ASP A 36 3.90 -20.76 10.41
CA ASP A 36 3.50 -20.38 11.76
C ASP A 36 4.20 -19.05 12.15
N PRO A 37 3.46 -17.99 12.53
CA PRO A 37 4.03 -16.72 12.95
C PRO A 37 4.93 -16.79 14.20
N ARG A 38 4.80 -17.84 15.01
CA ARG A 38 5.50 -18.01 16.30
C ARG A 38 6.75 -18.87 16.20
N SER A 39 6.94 -19.56 15.08
CA SER A 39 8.08 -20.46 14.89
C SER A 39 8.89 -20.10 13.65
N LYS A 40 10.14 -20.58 13.60
CA LYS A 40 10.98 -20.36 12.42
C LYS A 40 10.48 -21.26 11.28
N PRO A 41 10.47 -20.76 10.03
CA PRO A 41 10.05 -21.55 8.89
C PRO A 41 10.98 -22.75 8.72
N THR A 42 10.39 -23.95 8.67
CA THR A 42 11.09 -25.20 8.36
C THR A 42 11.12 -25.41 6.84
N GLY A 43 12.23 -25.92 6.29
CA GLY A 43 12.37 -26.14 4.85
C GLY A 43 12.69 -24.88 4.03
N CYS A 44 12.27 -24.86 2.76
CA CYS A 44 12.59 -23.76 1.85
C CYS A 44 11.76 -22.50 2.14
N THR A 45 12.43 -21.38 2.44
CA THR A 45 11.76 -20.09 2.77
C THR A 45 11.36 -19.26 1.55
N TYR A 46 11.40 -19.82 0.34
CA TYR A 46 11.03 -19.08 -0.85
C TYR A 46 9.50 -18.88 -0.93
N VAL A 47 9.10 -17.64 -1.19
CA VAL A 47 7.70 -17.24 -1.40
C VAL A 47 7.63 -16.38 -2.65
N LYS A 48 6.79 -16.78 -3.60
CA LYS A 48 6.44 -16.00 -4.78
C LYS A 48 5.15 -15.25 -4.50
N TRP A 49 5.19 -13.92 -4.55
CA TRP A 49 3.99 -13.10 -4.47
C TRP A 49 3.42 -12.89 -5.87
N LEU A 50 2.12 -13.15 -6.04
CA LEU A 50 1.44 -12.88 -7.29
C LEU A 50 1.05 -11.39 -7.36
N PRO A 51 1.09 -10.78 -8.56
CA PRO A 51 0.66 -9.39 -8.72
C PRO A 51 -0.83 -9.27 -8.40
N VAL A 52 -1.19 -8.17 -7.75
CA VAL A 52 -2.60 -7.80 -7.55
C VAL A 52 -3.07 -7.14 -8.83
N GLU A 53 -4.13 -7.67 -9.44
CA GLU A 53 -4.72 -7.08 -10.63
C GLU A 53 -5.32 -5.70 -10.28
N PRO A 54 -5.02 -4.66 -11.07
CA PRO A 54 -5.57 -3.33 -10.82
C PRO A 54 -7.05 -3.29 -11.23
N GLU A 55 -7.87 -2.64 -10.41
CA GLU A 55 -9.30 -2.45 -10.68
C GLU A 55 -9.47 -1.28 -11.67
N GLN A 56 -10.23 -1.46 -12.75
CA GLN A 56 -10.52 -0.38 -13.68
C GLN A 56 -11.54 0.60 -13.07
N LEU A 57 -11.29 1.89 -13.24
CA LEU A 57 -12.19 2.97 -12.82
C LEU A 57 -12.89 3.57 -14.04
N ASP A 58 -14.11 4.06 -13.85
CA ASP A 58 -14.89 4.78 -14.88
C ASP A 58 -14.34 6.19 -15.17
N GLU A 59 -13.40 6.68 -14.34
CA GLU A 59 -12.77 7.99 -14.50
C GLU A 59 -11.71 7.96 -15.61
N LYS A 60 -11.69 9.00 -16.46
CA LYS A 60 -10.71 9.14 -17.54
C LYS A 60 -9.49 9.92 -17.07
N CYS A 61 -8.32 9.53 -17.60
CA CYS A 61 -7.06 10.21 -17.36
C CYS A 61 -7.12 11.64 -17.91
N PRO A 62 -6.80 12.67 -17.10
CA PRO A 62 -6.87 14.06 -17.55
C PRO A 62 -5.79 14.42 -18.60
N LYS A 63 -4.75 13.59 -18.75
CA LYS A 63 -3.68 13.82 -19.73
C LYS A 63 -3.94 13.21 -21.09
N CYS A 64 -4.58 12.03 -21.15
CA CYS A 64 -4.70 11.27 -22.40
C CYS A 64 -6.10 10.69 -22.67
N GLY A 65 -7.07 10.88 -21.77
CA GLY A 65 -8.45 10.41 -21.95
C GLY A 65 -8.69 8.90 -21.79
N ASN A 66 -7.63 8.11 -21.64
CA ASN A 66 -7.71 6.67 -21.36
C ASN A 66 -8.26 6.38 -19.95
N PRO A 67 -8.84 5.19 -19.70
CA PRO A 67 -9.39 4.86 -18.38
C PRO A 67 -8.30 4.85 -17.31
N LEU A 68 -8.66 5.27 -16.10
CA LEU A 68 -7.82 5.14 -14.92
C LEU A 68 -7.98 3.75 -14.31
N VAL A 69 -6.93 3.30 -13.61
CA VAL A 69 -6.96 2.07 -12.84
C VAL A 69 -6.51 2.33 -11.42
N MET A 70 -7.17 1.69 -10.46
CA MET A 70 -6.82 1.69 -9.06
C MET A 70 -5.76 0.61 -8.82
N ALA A 71 -4.53 1.08 -8.60
CA ALA A 71 -3.40 0.22 -8.29
C ALA A 71 -3.08 0.29 -6.79
N THR A 72 -2.76 -0.86 -6.20
CA THR A 72 -2.23 -0.94 -4.84
C THR A 72 -0.77 -1.34 -4.89
N THR A 73 0.09 -0.55 -4.27
CA THR A 73 1.52 -0.86 -4.16
C THR A 73 1.77 -2.07 -3.26
N ARG A 74 2.99 -2.65 -3.32
CA ARG A 74 3.41 -3.74 -2.42
C ARG A 74 3.22 -3.44 -0.93
N PHE A 75 3.22 -2.15 -0.57
CA PHE A 75 3.09 -1.63 0.79
C PHE A 75 1.65 -1.23 1.15
N GLY A 76 0.66 -1.53 0.28
CA GLY A 76 -0.75 -1.25 0.55
C GLY A 76 -1.19 0.19 0.28
N LYS A 77 -0.31 1.06 -0.22
CA LYS A 77 -0.72 2.42 -0.65
C LYS A 77 -1.50 2.33 -1.95
N LYS A 78 -2.67 2.97 -2.01
CA LYS A 78 -3.53 3.06 -3.19
C LYS A 78 -3.19 4.29 -4.03
N MET A 79 -3.23 4.14 -5.35
CA MET A 79 -3.02 5.22 -6.31
C MET A 79 -3.85 4.99 -7.57
N LYS A 80 -4.43 6.05 -8.10
CA LYS A 80 -5.02 6.04 -9.44
C LYS A 80 -3.88 6.25 -10.43
N LYS A 81 -3.76 5.38 -11.43
CA LYS A 81 -2.80 5.55 -12.52
C LYS A 81 -3.48 5.40 -13.86
N CYS A 82 -2.91 5.96 -14.91
CA CYS A 82 -3.42 5.69 -16.26
C CYS A 82 -3.26 4.21 -16.61
N SER A 83 -4.25 3.61 -17.28
CA SER A 83 -4.19 2.23 -17.79
C SER A 83 -3.00 2.00 -18.73
N THR A 84 -2.62 3.01 -19.50
CA THR A 84 -1.46 2.99 -20.41
C THR A 84 -0.13 3.29 -19.72
N GLY A 85 -0.15 3.59 -18.42
CA GLY A 85 1.04 3.93 -17.63
C GLY A 85 1.80 2.69 -17.16
N GLY A 86 3.04 2.58 -17.64
CA GLY A 86 3.98 1.52 -17.34
C GLY A 86 5.30 2.04 -16.75
N TRP A 87 6.09 1.11 -16.22
CA TRP A 87 7.46 1.37 -15.80
C TRP A 87 8.37 0.34 -16.44
N ASP A 88 9.29 0.80 -17.28
CA ASP A 88 10.34 -0.04 -17.84
C ASP A 88 11.48 -0.18 -16.81
N LYS A 89 11.71 -1.41 -16.37
CA LYS A 89 12.71 -1.70 -15.33
C LYS A 89 14.15 -1.56 -15.85
N GLU A 90 14.38 -1.88 -17.12
CA GLU A 90 15.71 -1.90 -17.74
C GLU A 90 16.14 -0.46 -18.08
N ALA A 91 15.27 0.29 -18.74
CA ALA A 91 15.49 1.69 -19.08
C ALA A 91 15.29 2.64 -17.89
N ARG A 92 14.69 2.17 -16.79
CA ARG A 92 14.30 2.96 -15.60
C ARG A 92 13.51 4.21 -15.97
N LYS A 93 12.56 4.07 -16.88
CA LYS A 93 11.74 5.16 -17.42
C LYS A 93 10.27 4.80 -17.35
N ALA A 94 9.44 5.81 -17.13
CA ALA A 94 8.00 5.67 -17.31
C ALA A 94 7.70 5.45 -18.80
N THR A 95 6.88 4.46 -19.10
CA THR A 95 6.40 4.16 -20.45
C THR A 95 4.92 4.51 -20.55
N GLY A 96 4.51 5.10 -21.67
CA GLY A 96 3.14 5.57 -21.87
C GLY A 96 2.81 6.82 -21.06
N CYS A 97 1.61 6.88 -20.49
CA CYS A 97 1.16 8.05 -19.72
C CYS A 97 1.69 7.99 -18.27
N ASP A 98 2.32 9.07 -17.84
CA ASP A 98 2.94 9.23 -16.52
C ASP A 98 1.95 9.67 -15.42
N PHE A 99 0.65 9.71 -15.71
CA PHE A 99 -0.34 10.16 -14.74
C PHE A 99 -0.47 9.18 -13.56
N VAL A 100 -0.16 9.68 -12.36
CA VAL A 100 -0.32 8.99 -11.08
C VAL A 100 -0.87 9.98 -10.05
N GLU A 101 -1.97 9.62 -9.41
CA GLU A 101 -2.56 10.34 -8.29
C GLU A 101 -2.60 9.42 -7.06
N TRP A 102 -1.93 9.84 -5.99
CA TRP A 102 -1.91 9.08 -4.74
C TRP A 102 -3.17 9.38 -3.93
N ILE A 103 -3.86 8.33 -3.50
CA ILE A 103 -4.97 8.48 -2.55
C ILE A 103 -4.36 8.63 -1.16
N GLY A 104 -4.24 9.90 -0.72
CA GLY A 104 -3.76 10.27 0.60
C GLY A 104 -4.87 10.21 1.67
N GLY A 105 -4.50 10.56 2.90
CA GLY A 105 -5.49 10.83 3.93
C GLY A 105 -6.07 12.23 3.81
N THR A 106 -7.36 12.39 4.04
CA THR A 106 -8.05 13.68 4.02
C THR A 106 -7.99 14.35 5.38
N THR A 107 -7.93 15.68 5.39
CA THR A 107 -7.95 16.48 6.63
C THR A 107 -9.12 17.45 6.57
N GLU A 108 -10.01 17.36 7.55
CA GLU A 108 -11.17 18.23 7.72
C GLU A 108 -10.97 19.09 8.99
N LYS A 109 -11.31 20.38 8.92
CA LYS A 109 -11.18 21.28 10.08
C LYS A 109 -12.35 21.05 11.05
N LEU A 110 -12.07 21.02 12.35
CA LEU A 110 -13.07 20.94 13.41
C LEU A 110 -13.01 22.22 14.27
N ASP A 111 -14.15 22.62 14.84
CA ASP A 111 -14.26 23.77 15.75
C ASP A 111 -13.88 23.43 17.21
N GLU A 112 -13.51 22.16 17.48
CA GLU A 112 -13.08 21.70 18.80
C GLU A 112 -11.65 22.17 19.11
N LYS A 113 -11.43 22.63 20.35
CA LYS A 113 -10.10 23.05 20.83
C LYS A 113 -9.28 21.86 21.33
N CYS A 114 -8.00 21.86 21.01
CA CYS A 114 -7.02 20.91 21.50
C CYS A 114 -6.80 21.10 23.01
N PRO A 115 -6.86 20.02 23.83
CA PRO A 115 -6.70 20.12 25.27
C PRO A 115 -5.27 20.49 25.71
N GLU A 116 -4.25 20.26 24.87
CA GLU A 116 -2.85 20.53 25.22
C GLU A 116 -2.40 21.95 24.87
N CYS A 117 -2.92 22.54 23.80
CA CYS A 117 -2.44 23.84 23.29
C CYS A 117 -3.54 24.86 22.94
N GLY A 118 -4.82 24.49 23.05
CA GLY A 118 -5.96 25.37 22.76
C GLY A 118 -6.23 25.66 21.28
N ASN A 119 -5.35 25.22 20.35
CA ASN A 119 -5.56 25.36 18.91
C ASN A 119 -6.66 24.43 18.39
N LEU A 120 -7.25 24.74 17.23
CA LEU A 120 -8.29 23.92 16.63
C LEU A 120 -7.78 22.51 16.29
N LEU A 121 -8.65 21.52 16.48
CA LEU A 121 -8.43 20.14 16.05
C LEU A 121 -8.76 19.99 14.57
N VAL A 122 -8.14 18.99 13.95
CA VAL A 122 -8.48 18.55 12.61
C VAL A 122 -8.80 17.07 12.64
N LEU A 123 -9.84 16.67 11.92
CA LEU A 123 -10.17 15.29 11.68
C LEU A 123 -9.35 14.80 10.48
N TYR A 124 -8.46 13.86 10.73
CA TYR A 124 -7.69 13.19 9.71
C TYR A 124 -8.24 11.79 9.45
N THR A 125 -8.61 11.51 8.21
CA THR A 125 -9.01 10.18 7.76
C THR A 125 -7.84 9.56 6.99
N THR A 126 -7.30 8.46 7.50
CA THR A 126 -6.23 7.71 6.84
C THR A 126 -6.71 7.06 5.54
N ALA A 127 -5.79 6.70 4.65
CA ALA A 127 -6.11 5.98 3.40
C ALA A 127 -6.81 4.62 3.62
N ASN A 128 -6.72 4.05 4.83
CA ASN A 128 -7.40 2.82 5.23
C ASN A 128 -8.75 3.08 5.92
N GLY A 129 -9.24 4.32 5.92
CA GLY A 129 -10.53 4.72 6.50
C GLY A 129 -10.52 4.96 8.02
N LYS A 130 -9.42 4.67 8.73
CA LYS A 130 -9.32 5.00 10.16
C LYS A 130 -9.30 6.51 10.35
N ARG A 131 -10.08 7.01 11.30
CA ARG A 131 -10.20 8.44 11.59
C ARG A 131 -9.49 8.78 12.90
N MET A 132 -8.85 9.93 12.96
CA MET A 132 -8.23 10.46 14.17
C MET A 132 -8.41 11.97 14.23
N LYS A 133 -8.63 12.53 15.42
CA LYS A 133 -8.49 13.95 15.66
C LYS A 133 -7.03 14.22 16.00
N LYS A 134 -6.39 15.17 15.32
CA LYS A 134 -5.04 15.63 15.66
C LYS A 134 -5.04 17.14 15.82
N CYS A 135 -4.08 17.68 16.55
CA CYS A 135 -3.92 19.12 16.60
C CYS A 135 -3.62 19.69 15.20
N SER A 136 -4.18 20.83 14.86
CA SER A 136 -3.85 21.56 13.62
C SER A 136 -2.37 21.90 13.48
N THR A 137 -1.66 22.06 14.61
CA THR A 137 -0.21 22.33 14.63
C THR A 137 0.65 21.07 14.61
N ALA A 138 0.04 19.87 14.63
CA ALA A 138 0.76 18.61 14.64
C ALA A 138 1.47 18.39 13.30
N GLY A 139 2.81 18.42 13.33
CA GLY A 139 3.69 18.25 12.19
C GLY A 139 4.78 17.22 12.44
N TRP A 140 5.51 16.89 11.36
CA TRP A 140 6.69 16.03 11.40
C TRP A 140 7.80 16.69 10.61
N ASP A 141 8.93 16.94 11.27
CA ASP A 141 10.15 17.36 10.60
C ASP A 141 10.90 16.11 10.10
N ALA A 142 10.93 15.93 8.79
CA ALA A 142 11.58 14.78 8.16
C ALA A 142 13.10 14.79 8.30
N ALA A 143 13.73 15.96 8.37
CA ALA A 143 15.19 16.10 8.47
C ALA A 143 15.66 15.81 9.90
N ALA A 144 14.99 16.39 10.89
CA ALA A 144 15.29 16.19 12.31
C ALA A 144 14.70 14.87 12.86
N ARG A 145 13.78 14.23 12.13
CA ARG A 145 13.04 13.02 12.54
C ARG A 145 12.35 13.20 13.89
N LYS A 146 11.72 14.36 14.08
CA LYS A 146 11.02 14.74 15.33
C LYS A 146 9.64 15.29 15.02
N ALA A 147 8.72 15.08 15.96
CA ALA A 147 7.42 15.73 15.93
C ALA A 147 7.60 17.24 16.13
N THR A 148 6.87 18.03 15.35
CA THR A 148 6.82 19.49 15.47
C THR A 148 5.42 19.91 15.90
N GLY A 149 5.34 20.93 16.74
CA GLY A 149 4.07 21.42 17.30
C GLY A 149 3.46 20.49 18.35
N CYS A 150 2.14 20.57 18.50
CA CYS A 150 1.41 19.79 19.51
C CYS A 150 1.24 18.33 19.06
N THR A 151 1.59 17.40 19.95
CA THR A 151 1.58 15.94 19.69
C THR A 151 0.23 15.28 19.96
N TYR A 152 -0.80 16.06 20.30
CA TYR A 152 -2.14 15.54 20.59
C TYR A 152 -2.73 14.78 19.41
N ILE A 153 -3.06 13.51 19.63
CA ILE A 153 -3.74 12.61 18.69
C ILE A 153 -4.76 11.79 19.46
N GLU A 154 -5.99 11.78 18.98
CA GLU A 154 -7.09 10.96 19.49
C GLU A 154 -7.64 10.09 18.36
N TRP A 155 -7.56 8.77 18.51
CA TRP A 155 -8.12 7.84 17.52
C TRP A 155 -9.62 7.65 17.74
N LEU A 156 -10.40 7.84 16.68
CA LEU A 156 -11.83 7.52 16.68
C LEU A 156 -11.98 6.03 16.36
N LYS A 157 -12.71 5.29 17.20
CA LYS A 157 -13.00 3.86 17.02
C LYS A 157 -14.04 3.64 15.94
#